data_AF-A0A2N2EQ09-F1
#
_entry.id   AF-A0A2N2EQ09-F1
#
_cell.length_a   1.000
_cell.length_b   1.000
_cell.length_c   1.000
_cell.angle_alpha   90.00
_cell.angle_beta   90.00
_cell.angle_gamma   90.00
#
_symmetry.space_group_name_H-M   'P 1'
#
loop_
_entity.id
_entity.type
_entity.pdbx_description
1 polymer ?
#
loop_
_entity_poly.entity_id
_entity_poly.type
_entity_poly.pdbx_seq_one_letter_code
_entity_poly.pdbx_strand_id
1 'polypeptide(L)'
;MKPLALAVLLLCQAAPALAAQAAPRNYFLEFYILHILGVMALLSLASERAEKAGYPSARLKLAWNWILLVSFAACCVTGLALFLPVGKPLSKLLFRLHVWTGAACCWAGLYHSVRRMRAMLPSRRAG
;
A
#
# COMPACT_ATOMS: atom_id res chain seq x y z
N MET A 1 -43.51 -37.11 9.86
CA MET A 1 -43.08 -35.87 9.16
C MET A 1 -42.27 -34.94 10.08
N LYS A 2 -41.25 -35.42 10.81
CA LYS A 2 -40.67 -34.62 11.92
C LYS A 2 -39.16 -34.33 11.83
N PRO A 3 -38.26 -35.21 11.34
CA PRO A 3 -36.83 -34.87 11.34
C PRO A 3 -36.42 -34.05 10.11
N LEU A 4 -37.00 -34.32 8.94
CA LEU A 4 -36.61 -33.67 7.69
C LEU A 4 -37.07 -32.21 7.62
N ALA A 5 -38.29 -31.93 8.12
CA ALA A 5 -38.80 -30.57 8.24
C ALA A 5 -37.98 -29.74 9.25
N LEU A 6 -37.53 -30.36 10.35
CA LEU A 6 -36.69 -29.69 11.35
C LEU A 6 -35.29 -29.39 10.82
N ALA A 7 -34.70 -30.33 10.06
CA ALA A 7 -33.41 -30.15 9.41
C ALA A 7 -33.45 -29.02 8.36
N VAL A 8 -34.52 -28.96 7.56
CA VAL A 8 -34.73 -27.88 6.59
C VAL A 8 -34.92 -26.54 7.29
N LEU A 9 -35.69 -26.48 8.39
CA LEU A 9 -35.85 -25.25 9.16
C LEU A 9 -34.52 -24.76 9.77
N LEU A 10 -33.70 -25.67 10.30
CA LEU A 10 -32.38 -25.37 10.85
C LEU A 10 -31.40 -24.90 9.76
N LEU A 11 -31.42 -25.52 8.58
CA LEU A 11 -30.64 -25.08 7.42
C LEU A 11 -31.08 -23.69 6.92
N CYS A 12 -32.38 -23.42 6.88
CA CYS A 12 -32.91 -22.11 6.49
C CYS A 12 -32.59 -21.00 7.51
N GLN A 13 -32.45 -21.34 8.81
CA GLN A 13 -32.04 -20.38 9.85
C GLN A 13 -30.52 -20.20 9.92
N ALA A 14 -29.73 -21.21 9.56
CA ALA A 14 -28.27 -21.12 9.51
C ALA A 14 -27.76 -20.39 8.25
N ALA A 15 -28.52 -20.41 7.15
CA ALA A 15 -28.18 -19.73 5.89
C ALA A 15 -27.92 -18.21 6.04
N PRO A 16 -28.78 -17.41 6.71
CA PRO A 16 -28.51 -15.98 6.91
C PRO A 16 -27.35 -15.71 7.87
N ALA A 17 -27.05 -16.62 8.81
CA ALA A 17 -25.91 -16.49 9.72
C ALA A 17 -24.56 -16.73 9.01
N LEU A 18 -24.51 -17.68 8.05
CA LEU A 18 -23.35 -17.83 7.17
C LEU A 18 -23.23 -16.68 6.15
N ALA A 19 -24.35 -16.18 5.63
CA ALA A 19 -24.35 -15.02 4.74
C ALA A 19 -23.92 -13.72 5.47
N ALA A 20 -24.22 -13.59 6.77
CA ALA A 20 -23.78 -12.49 7.62
C ALA A 20 -22.31 -12.58 8.06
N GLN A 21 -21.67 -13.75 7.91
CA GLN A 21 -20.23 -13.94 8.13
C GLN A 21 -19.37 -13.59 6.91
N ALA A 22 -19.97 -13.21 5.77
CA ALA A 22 -19.24 -12.51 4.74
C ALA A 22 -18.85 -11.13 5.30
N ALA A 23 -17.69 -11.09 5.98
CA ALA A 23 -17.07 -9.86 6.43
C ALA A 23 -17.18 -8.84 5.29
N PRO A 24 -17.65 -7.60 5.56
CA PRO A 24 -17.83 -6.61 4.51
C PRO A 24 -16.50 -6.50 3.76
N ARG A 25 -16.49 -6.99 2.52
CA ARG A 25 -15.27 -7.15 1.75
C ARG A 25 -14.66 -5.76 1.62
N ASN A 26 -13.53 -5.54 2.26
CA ASN A 26 -12.88 -4.23 2.28
C ASN A 26 -12.17 -4.02 0.95
N TYR A 27 -12.96 -3.86 -0.14
CA TYR A 27 -12.49 -3.52 -1.48
C TYR A 27 -11.55 -2.32 -1.47
N PHE A 28 -11.73 -1.43 -0.48
CA PHE A 28 -10.84 -0.32 -0.22
C PHE A 28 -9.41 -0.79 0.06
N LEU A 29 -9.18 -1.68 1.02
CA LEU A 29 -7.83 -2.20 1.32
C LEU A 29 -7.29 -3.05 0.17
N GLU A 30 -8.10 -3.98 -0.34
CA GLU A 30 -7.66 -4.93 -1.37
C GLU A 30 -7.24 -4.23 -2.66
N PHE A 31 -8.07 -3.35 -3.21
CA PHE A 31 -7.72 -2.68 -4.46
C PHE A 31 -6.76 -1.51 -4.24
N TYR A 32 -6.92 -0.64 -3.23
CA TYR A 32 -6.02 0.52 -3.12
C TYR A 32 -4.58 0.14 -2.84
N ILE A 33 -4.34 -0.81 -1.92
CA ILE A 33 -2.97 -1.21 -1.56
C ILE A 33 -2.29 -1.85 -2.77
N LEU A 34 -2.99 -2.72 -3.50
CA LEU A 34 -2.45 -3.33 -4.71
C LEU A 34 -2.13 -2.31 -5.80
N HIS A 35 -2.96 -1.28 -5.99
CA HIS A 35 -2.65 -0.20 -6.94
C HIS A 35 -1.41 0.59 -6.50
N ILE A 36 -1.29 0.96 -5.21
CA ILE A 36 -0.11 1.68 -4.70
C ILE A 36 1.15 0.83 -4.93
N LEU A 37 1.12 -0.43 -4.50
CA LEU A 37 2.25 -1.34 -4.65
C LEU A 37 2.59 -1.55 -6.13
N GLY A 38 1.59 -1.70 -6.99
CA GLY A 38 1.76 -1.84 -8.43
C GLY A 38 2.44 -0.63 -9.06
N VAL A 39 1.96 0.59 -8.77
CA VAL A 39 2.58 1.83 -9.28
C VAL A 39 4.01 1.98 -8.76
N MET A 40 4.24 1.72 -7.47
CA MET A 40 5.56 1.80 -6.86
C MET A 40 6.54 0.77 -7.45
N ALA A 41 6.09 -0.47 -7.68
CA ALA A 41 6.88 -1.50 -8.34
C ALA A 41 7.23 -1.11 -9.79
N LEU A 42 6.27 -0.57 -10.55
CA LEU A 42 6.53 -0.07 -11.90
C LEU A 42 7.53 1.09 -11.90
N LEU A 43 7.44 2.02 -10.96
CA LEU A 43 8.42 3.11 -10.81
C LEU A 43 9.81 2.58 -10.44
N SER A 44 9.91 1.60 -9.55
CA SER A 44 11.19 0.94 -9.23
C SER A 44 11.78 0.24 -10.45
N LEU A 45 10.98 -0.50 -11.22
CA LEU A 45 11.42 -1.14 -12.47
C LEU A 45 11.84 -0.11 -13.54
N ALA A 46 11.09 0.97 -13.70
CA ALA A 46 11.42 2.06 -14.61
C ALA A 46 12.74 2.74 -14.21
N SER A 47 12.96 2.96 -12.91
CA SER A 47 14.21 3.50 -12.38
C SER A 47 15.39 2.58 -12.65
N GLU A 48 15.24 1.26 -12.49
CA GLU A 48 16.29 0.29 -12.81
C GLU A 48 16.57 0.22 -14.32
N ARG A 49 15.53 0.27 -15.16
CA ARG A 49 15.67 0.33 -16.61
C ARG A 49 16.37 1.61 -17.07
N ALA A 50 16.04 2.75 -16.48
CA ALA A 50 16.69 4.03 -16.79
C ALA A 50 18.18 3.98 -16.44
N GLU A 51 18.56 3.41 -15.29
CA GLU A 51 19.96 3.25 -14.92
C GLU A 51 20.72 2.32 -15.89
N LYS A 52 20.10 1.21 -16.31
CA LYS A 52 20.68 0.32 -17.34
C LYS A 52 20.79 0.99 -18.72
N ALA A 53 19.92 1.94 -19.03
CA ALA A 53 19.97 2.74 -20.25
C ALA A 53 21.00 3.88 -20.20
N GLY A 54 21.78 4.00 -19.12
CA GLY A 54 22.82 5.01 -18.97
C GLY A 54 22.34 6.35 -18.42
N TYR A 55 21.12 6.44 -17.88
CA TYR A 55 20.69 7.66 -17.20
C TYR A 55 21.55 7.93 -15.96
N PRO A 56 21.91 9.20 -15.68
CA PRO A 56 22.76 9.53 -14.54
C PRO A 56 22.13 9.10 -13.21
N SER A 57 22.79 8.18 -12.48
CA SER A 57 22.29 7.66 -11.19
C SER A 57 22.02 8.75 -10.16
N ALA A 58 22.74 9.89 -10.23
CA ALA A 58 22.50 11.05 -9.36
C ALA A 58 21.11 11.66 -9.56
N ARG A 59 20.64 11.76 -10.81
CA ARG A 59 19.30 12.28 -11.14
C ARG A 59 18.20 11.34 -10.65
N LEU A 60 18.40 10.03 -10.82
CA LEU A 60 17.46 9.02 -10.32
C LEU A 60 17.35 9.06 -8.79
N LYS A 61 18.48 9.15 -8.08
CA LYS A 61 18.50 9.32 -6.62
C LYS A 61 17.80 10.60 -6.18
N LEU A 62 18.04 11.71 -6.87
CA LEU A 62 17.38 12.98 -6.58
C LEU A 62 15.85 12.87 -6.77
N ALA A 63 15.39 12.23 -7.84
CA ALA A 63 13.98 12.02 -8.09
C ALA A 63 13.31 11.19 -6.99
N TRP A 64 13.93 10.08 -6.57
CA TRP A 64 13.41 9.29 -5.46
C TRP A 64 13.42 10.02 -4.12
N ASN A 65 14.46 10.83 -3.84
CA ASN A 65 14.50 11.67 -2.65
C ASN A 65 13.33 12.68 -2.64
N TRP A 66 12.99 13.27 -3.79
CA TRP A 66 11.83 14.14 -3.92
C TRP A 66 10.52 13.40 -3.70
N ILE A 67 10.36 12.21 -4.29
CA ILE A 67 9.18 11.36 -4.05
C ILE A 67 9.04 11.05 -2.56
N LEU A 68 10.14 10.68 -1.89
CA LEU A 68 10.16 10.38 -0.46
C LEU A 68 9.78 11.61 0.37
N LEU A 69 10.40 12.77 0.10
CA LEU A 69 10.15 14.01 0.83
C LEU A 69 8.70 14.48 0.69
N VAL A 70 8.18 14.52 -0.54
CA VAL A 70 6.80 14.96 -0.81
C VAL A 70 5.81 13.99 -0.19
N SER A 71 6.05 12.68 -0.31
CA SER A 71 5.18 11.65 0.27
C SER A 71 5.20 11.73 1.80
N PHE A 72 6.36 11.93 2.41
CA PHE A 72 6.49 12.12 3.86
C PHE A 72 5.76 13.38 4.33
N ALA A 73 5.99 14.53 3.70
CA ALA A 73 5.34 15.78 4.04
C ALA A 73 3.82 15.69 3.94
N ALA A 74 3.30 15.13 2.83
CA ALA A 74 1.88 14.92 2.65
C ALA A 74 1.29 13.95 3.69
N CYS A 75 2.02 12.89 4.03
CA CYS A 75 1.64 11.94 5.09
C CYS A 75 1.53 12.64 6.45
N CYS A 76 2.51 13.45 6.84
CA CYS A 76 2.49 14.22 8.08
C CYS A 76 1.33 15.22 8.12
N VAL A 77 1.13 16.01 7.05
CA VAL A 77 0.06 17.01 6.99
C VAL A 77 -1.31 16.35 7.06
N THR A 78 -1.54 15.28 6.29
CA THR A 78 -2.82 14.56 6.31
C THR A 78 -3.05 13.83 7.63
N GLY A 79 -2.00 13.28 8.24
CA GLY A 79 -2.06 12.66 9.57
C GLY A 79 -2.42 13.66 10.67
N LEU A 80 -1.82 14.86 10.64
CA LEU A 80 -2.17 15.95 11.55
C LEU A 80 -3.61 16.44 11.32
N ALA A 81 -4.04 16.57 10.07
CA ALA A 81 -5.39 17.00 9.72
C ALA A 81 -6.48 16.04 10.21
N LEU A 82 -6.17 14.75 10.37
CA LEU A 82 -7.11 13.75 10.92
C LEU A 82 -7.41 13.95 12.41
N PHE A 83 -6.58 14.68 13.16
CA PHE A 83 -6.86 15.03 14.56
C PHE A 83 -7.85 16.18 14.70
N LEU A 84 -8.12 16.94 13.63
CA LEU A 84 -9.08 18.02 13.65
C LEU A 84 -10.51 17.45 13.49
N PRO A 85 -11.53 18.06 14.14
CA PRO A 85 -12.92 17.65 13.98
C PRO A 85 -13.46 18.09 12.62
N VAL A 86 -13.11 17.35 11.58
CA VAL A 86 -13.55 17.59 10.19
C VAL A 86 -14.75 16.71 9.82
N GLY A 87 -15.55 17.16 8.85
CA GLY A 87 -16.71 16.39 8.38
C GLY A 87 -16.35 14.99 7.86
N LYS A 88 -17.27 14.03 8.04
CA LYS A 88 -17.11 12.62 7.63
C LYS A 88 -16.57 12.40 6.19
N PRO A 89 -17.03 13.10 5.14
CA PRO A 89 -16.49 12.88 3.79
C PRO A 89 -15.02 13.30 3.67
N LEU A 90 -14.64 14.40 4.33
CA LEU A 90 -13.28 14.92 4.32
C LEU A 90 -12.35 14.03 5.13
N SER A 91 -12.77 13.58 6.32
CA SER A 91 -12.01 12.62 7.14
C SER A 91 -11.69 11.34 6.36
N LYS A 92 -12.67 10.79 5.63
CA LYS A 92 -12.44 9.63 4.77
C LYS A 92 -11.38 9.94 3.72
N LEU A 93 -11.49 11.04 2.98
CA LEU A 93 -10.51 11.42 1.95
C LEU A 93 -9.11 11.59 2.54
N LEU A 94 -8.97 12.31 3.65
CA LEU A 94 -7.70 12.51 4.35
C LEU A 94 -7.07 11.18 4.77
N PHE A 95 -7.88 10.25 5.29
CA PHE A 95 -7.41 8.91 5.62
C PHE A 95 -6.90 8.15 4.40
N ARG A 96 -7.59 8.24 3.25
CA ARG A 96 -7.11 7.62 2.00
C ARG A 96 -5.77 8.19 1.57
N LEU A 97 -5.66 9.53 1.55
CA LEU A 97 -4.44 10.22 1.16
C LEU A 97 -3.28 9.86 2.09
N HIS A 98 -3.52 9.89 3.40
CA HIS A 98 -2.54 9.54 4.42
C HIS A 98 -1.96 8.15 4.20
N VAL A 99 -2.82 7.13 4.04
CA VAL A 99 -2.40 5.75 3.77
C VAL A 99 -1.63 5.67 2.44
N TRP A 100 -2.07 6.36 1.40
CA TRP A 100 -1.42 6.36 0.09
C TRP A 100 0.00 6.95 0.15
N THR A 101 0.12 8.12 0.76
CA THR A 101 1.41 8.83 0.91
C THR A 101 2.34 8.13 1.89
N GLY A 102 1.80 7.51 2.95
CA GLY A 102 2.56 6.70 3.88
C GLY A 102 3.13 5.44 3.23
N ALA A 103 2.33 4.73 2.43
CA ALA A 103 2.78 3.56 1.68
C ALA A 103 3.84 3.92 0.63
N ALA A 104 3.66 5.02 -0.10
CA ALA A 104 4.66 5.52 -1.05
C ALA A 104 5.99 5.88 -0.35
N CYS A 105 5.92 6.56 0.80
CA CYS A 105 7.09 6.89 1.61
C CYS A 105 7.82 5.64 2.11
N CYS A 106 7.09 4.66 2.65
CA CYS A 106 7.66 3.39 3.10
C CYS A 106 8.35 2.65 1.96
N TRP A 107 7.72 2.58 0.78
CA TRP A 107 8.31 1.91 -0.38
C TRP A 107 9.59 2.61 -0.85
N ALA A 108 9.56 3.93 -1.00
CA ALA A 108 10.73 4.71 -1.41
C ALA A 108 11.89 4.52 -0.41
N GLY A 109 11.60 4.55 0.89
CA GLY A 109 12.56 4.30 1.95
C GLY A 109 13.16 2.89 1.90
N LEU A 110 12.32 1.86 1.67
CA LEU A 110 12.77 0.48 1.53
C LEU A 110 13.64 0.30 0.28
N TYR A 111 13.22 0.84 -0.87
CA TYR A 111 13.99 0.79 -2.12
C TYR A 111 15.40 1.39 -1.93
N HIS A 112 15.49 2.56 -1.31
CA HIS A 112 16.78 3.19 -1.00
C HIS A 112 17.62 2.37 -0.01
N SER A 113 17.00 1.82 1.02
CA SER A 113 17.69 1.01 2.03
C SER A 113 18.30 -0.23 1.39
N VAL A 114 17.53 -0.95 0.56
CA VAL A 114 18.01 -2.12 -0.19
C VAL A 114 19.14 -1.74 -1.13
N ARG A 115 19.02 -0.63 -1.89
CA ARG A 115 20.10 -0.17 -2.77
C ARG A 115 21.37 0.21 -2.01
N ARG A 116 21.25 0.86 -0.85
CA ARG A 116 22.37 1.21 0.00
C ARG A 116 23.06 -0.03 0.56
N MET A 117 22.29 -1.01 1.05
CA MET A 117 22.83 -2.28 1.52
C MET A 117 23.59 -3.02 0.41
N ARG A 118 23.02 -3.09 -0.81
CA ARG A 118 23.70 -3.70 -1.97
C ARG A 118 25.03 -3.04 -2.31
N ALA A 119 25.14 -1.72 -2.13
CA ALA A 119 26.40 -0.99 -2.36
C ALA A 119 27.45 -1.19 -1.26
N MET A 120 27.04 -1.62 -0.06
CA MET A 120 27.92 -1.91 1.08
C MET A 120 28.39 -3.37 1.12
N LEU A 121 27.70 -4.27 0.41
CA LEU A 121 28.14 -5.65 0.30
C LEU A 121 29.46 -5.70 -0.48
N PRO A 122 30.52 -6.31 0.08
CA PRO A 122 31.76 -6.50 -0.66
C PRO A 122 31.46 -7.28 -1.94
N SER A 123 31.89 -6.77 -3.08
CA SER A 123 31.87 -7.51 -4.34
C SER A 123 32.70 -8.79 -4.18
N ARG A 124 32.05 -9.93 -3.91
CA ARG A 124 32.66 -11.27 -3.98
C ARG A 124 32.92 -11.67 -5.44
N ARG A 125 33.66 -10.84 -6.18
CA ARG A 125 34.20 -11.16 -7.50
C ARG A 125 35.62 -10.63 -7.60
N ALA A 126 36.50 -11.28 -6.87
CA ALA A 126 37.93 -11.36 -7.12
C ALA A 126 38.37 -12.70 -6.49
N GLY A 127 38.42 -13.74 -7.31
CA GLY A 127 38.63 -15.13 -6.95
C GLY A 127 38.27 -16.00 -8.13
#